data_AF-A0A401HPN9-F1
#
_entry.id   AF-A0A401HPN9-F1
#
_cell.length_a   1.000
_cell.length_b   1.000
_cell.length_c   1.000
_cell.angle_alpha   90.00
_cell.angle_beta   90.00
_cell.angle_gamma   90.00
#
_symmetry.space_group_name_H-M   'P 1'
#
loop_
_entity.id
_entity.type
_entity.pdbx_description
1 polymer ?
#
loop_
_entity_poly.entity_id
_entity_poly.type
_entity_poly.pdbx_seq_one_letter_code
_entity_poly.pdbx_strand_id
1 'polypeptide(L)'
;MRKILKRKYGDLIDRYFTSYDNLKIYPHHIHRTKSEHTYAIFLLASGIAKVLSDYGNVPRSVSSRLKSTGERIEKELIRQRRIENKIKKI
;
A
#
# COMPACT_ATOMS: atom_id res chain seq x y z
N MET A 1 -4.31 5.81 -12.19
CA MET A 1 -4.36 4.35 -12.41
C MET A 1 -5.64 3.68 -11.94
N ARG A 2 -6.07 3.79 -10.67
CA ARG A 2 -7.32 3.15 -10.16
C ARG A 2 -8.56 3.43 -11.02
N LYS A 3 -8.81 4.69 -11.40
CA LYS A 3 -9.92 5.05 -12.32
C LYS A 3 -9.84 4.33 -13.68
N ILE A 4 -8.62 4.13 -14.21
CA ILE A 4 -8.39 3.44 -15.48
C ILE A 4 -8.73 1.95 -15.33
N LEU A 5 -8.28 1.33 -14.23
CA LEU A 5 -8.59 -0.06 -13.92
C LEU A 5 -10.09 -0.28 -13.70
N LYS A 6 -10.76 0.64 -12.99
CA LYS A 6 -12.21 0.63 -12.78
C LYS A 6 -12.98 0.68 -14.10
N ARG A 7 -12.58 1.58 -15.01
CA ARG A 7 -13.18 1.66 -16.36
C ARG A 7 -12.99 0.36 -17.16
N LYS A 8 -11.90 -0.38 -16.96
CA LYS A 8 -11.58 -1.59 -17.73
C LYS A 8 -12.18 -2.87 -17.14
N TYR A 9 -12.19 -3.00 -15.82
CA TYR A 9 -12.52 -4.25 -15.12
C TYR A 9 -13.73 -4.13 -14.18
N GLY A 10 -14.37 -2.96 -14.14
CA GLY A 10 -15.56 -2.69 -13.33
C GLY A 10 -15.27 -2.33 -11.87
N ASP A 11 -16.34 -2.05 -11.13
CA ASP A 11 -16.30 -1.48 -9.77
C ASP A 11 -15.79 -2.44 -8.70
N LEU A 12 -15.89 -3.75 -8.96
CA LEU A 12 -15.42 -4.80 -8.05
C LEU A 12 -13.91 -4.71 -7.76
N ILE A 13 -13.14 -3.99 -8.58
CA ILE A 13 -11.72 -3.79 -8.32
C ILE A 13 -11.42 -2.87 -7.13
N ASP A 14 -12.40 -2.09 -6.65
CA ASP A 14 -12.20 -1.17 -5.53
C ASP A 14 -11.79 -1.92 -4.24
N ARG A 15 -12.22 -3.19 -4.08
CA ARG A 15 -11.84 -4.04 -2.94
C ARG A 15 -10.33 -4.28 -2.81
N TYR A 16 -9.57 -4.17 -3.90
CA TYR A 16 -8.12 -4.38 -3.88
C TYR A 16 -7.35 -3.16 -3.36
N PHE A 17 -8.03 -2.04 -3.14
CA PHE A 17 -7.44 -0.79 -2.65
C PHE A 17 -7.83 -0.47 -1.21
N THR A 18 -8.66 -1.29 -0.57
CA THR A 18 -9.16 -1.08 0.80
C THR A 18 -8.04 -0.85 1.81
N SER A 19 -6.94 -1.60 1.75
CA SER A 19 -5.80 -1.42 2.66
C SER A 19 -5.15 -0.04 2.52
N TYR A 20 -5.02 0.46 1.29
CA TYR A 20 -4.52 1.82 1.05
C TYR A 20 -5.52 2.87 1.52
N ASP A 21 -6.81 2.69 1.24
CA ASP A 21 -7.86 3.62 1.65
C ASP A 21 -7.98 3.72 3.18
N ASN A 22 -7.67 2.64 3.90
CA ASN A 22 -7.62 2.59 5.36
C ASN A 22 -6.35 3.23 5.95
N LEU A 23 -5.25 3.30 5.18
CA LEU A 23 -4.01 3.93 5.63
C LEU A 23 -4.15 5.45 5.80
N LYS A 24 -5.07 6.09 5.05
CA LYS A 24 -5.30 7.55 5.07
C LYS A 24 -4.03 8.39 4.83
N ILE A 25 -3.11 7.88 4.00
CA ILE A 25 -1.91 8.61 3.55
C ILE A 25 -2.03 8.91 2.06
N TYR A 26 -2.13 10.20 1.73
CA TYR A 26 -2.35 10.71 0.39
C TYR A 26 -1.17 11.59 -0.06
N PRO A 27 -0.94 11.76 -1.37
CA PRO A 27 0.21 12.52 -1.89
C PRO A 27 0.36 13.94 -1.34
N HIS A 28 -0.75 14.62 -1.01
CA HIS A 28 -0.73 15.97 -0.45
C HIS A 28 -0.34 16.02 1.04
N HIS A 29 -0.21 14.86 1.72
CA HIS A 29 0.24 14.79 3.11
C HIS A 29 1.76 14.96 3.23
N ILE A 30 2.27 16.15 2.90
CA ILE A 30 3.71 16.47 2.94
C ILE A 30 4.33 16.39 4.34
N HIS A 31 3.50 16.37 5.39
CA HIS A 31 3.92 16.24 6.79
C HIS A 31 4.15 14.78 7.23
N ARG A 32 3.79 13.80 6.40
CA ARG A 32 4.01 12.37 6.68
C ARG A 32 5.44 11.98 6.35
N THR A 33 5.95 10.97 7.03
CA THR A 33 7.34 10.55 6.83
C THR A 33 7.53 9.93 5.44
N LYS A 34 8.77 9.97 4.93
CA LYS A 34 9.12 9.28 3.68
C LYS A 34 8.76 7.80 3.74
N SER A 35 9.01 7.14 4.87
CA SER A 35 8.70 5.72 5.08
C SER A 35 7.20 5.42 5.05
N GLU A 36 6.37 6.31 5.59
CA GLU A 36 4.90 6.21 5.51
C GLU A 36 4.40 6.32 4.06
N HIS A 37 4.93 7.28 3.30
CA HIS A 37 4.64 7.40 1.87
C HIS A 37 5.12 6.19 1.07
N THR A 38 6.31 5.66 1.38
CA THR A 38 6.81 4.43 0.77
C THR A 38 5.87 3.26 1.01
N TYR A 39 5.39 3.07 2.24
CA TYR A 39 4.40 2.02 2.54
C TYR A 39 3.10 2.21 1.74
N ALA A 40 2.60 3.45 1.65
CA ALA A 40 1.40 3.78 0.88
C ALA A 40 1.55 3.42 -0.62
N ILE A 41 2.72 3.70 -1.21
CA ILE A 41 3.06 3.33 -2.59
C ILE A 41 3.04 1.81 -2.77
N PHE A 42 3.62 1.05 -1.83
CA PHE A 42 3.62 -0.42 -1.92
C PHE A 42 2.22 -1.03 -1.80
N LEU A 43 1.33 -0.48 -0.96
CA LEU A 43 -0.07 -0.90 -0.91
C LEU A 43 -0.79 -0.64 -2.23
N LEU A 44 -0.61 0.54 -2.83
CA LEU A 44 -1.18 0.86 -4.14
C LEU A 44 -0.65 -0.06 -5.24
N ALA A 45 0.67 -0.27 -5.28
CA ALA A 45 1.32 -1.13 -6.26
C ALA A 45 0.85 -2.58 -6.14
N SER A 46 0.73 -3.10 -4.91
CA SER A 46 0.20 -4.43 -4.63
C SER A 46 -1.25 -4.57 -5.11
N GLY A 47 -2.10 -3.58 -4.84
CA GLY A 47 -3.49 -3.55 -5.34
C GLY A 47 -3.58 -3.55 -6.86
N ILE A 48 -2.78 -2.72 -7.54
CA ILE A 48 -2.70 -2.68 -9.00
C ILE A 48 -2.25 -4.03 -9.56
N ALA A 49 -1.15 -4.59 -9.05
CA ALA A 49 -0.62 -5.86 -9.50
C ALA A 49 -1.60 -7.01 -9.26
N LYS A 50 -2.36 -6.97 -8.15
CA LYS A 50 -3.37 -7.97 -7.85
C LYS A 50 -4.55 -7.91 -8.83
N VAL A 51 -5.04 -6.70 -9.16
CA VAL A 51 -6.05 -6.51 -10.21
C VAL A 51 -5.55 -7.05 -11.56
N LEU A 52 -4.32 -6.70 -11.95
CA LEU A 52 -3.75 -7.17 -13.21
C LEU A 52 -3.47 -8.67 -13.23
N SER A 53 -3.29 -9.30 -12.08
CA SER A 53 -3.11 -10.74 -11.97
C SER A 53 -4.42 -11.53 -12.01
N ASP A 54 -5.49 -10.96 -11.46
CA ASP A 54 -6.81 -11.62 -11.43
C ASP A 54 -7.59 -11.41 -12.74
N TYR A 55 -7.40 -10.26 -13.42
CA TYR A 55 -8.18 -9.88 -14.60
C TYR A 55 -7.34 -9.64 -15.86
N GLY A 56 -6.02 -9.61 -15.73
CA GLY A 56 -5.09 -9.37 -16.84
C GLY A 56 -4.12 -10.54 -17.03
N ASN A 57 -2.96 -10.25 -17.60
CA ASN A 57 -1.91 -11.23 -17.87
C ASN A 57 -0.62 -10.92 -17.08
N VAL A 58 -0.76 -10.72 -15.76
CA VAL A 58 0.39 -10.48 -14.86
C VAL A 58 0.54 -11.67 -13.90
N PRO A 59 1.75 -12.24 -13.74
CA PRO A 59 1.96 -13.33 -12.80
C PRO A 59 1.60 -12.96 -11.36
N ARG A 60 0.93 -13.88 -10.65
CA ARG A 60 0.55 -13.71 -9.23
C ARG A 60 1.75 -13.40 -8.33
N SER A 61 2.93 -13.90 -8.68
CA SER A 61 4.19 -13.68 -7.96
C SER A 61 4.54 -12.20 -7.83
N VAL A 62 4.20 -11.35 -8.81
CA VAL A 62 4.46 -9.91 -8.75
C VAL A 62 3.64 -9.27 -7.62
N SER A 63 2.34 -9.55 -7.59
CA SER A 63 1.46 -9.04 -6.52
C SER A 63 1.88 -9.52 -5.13
N SER A 64 2.33 -10.78 -5.04
CA SER A 64 2.80 -11.39 -3.79
C SER A 64 4.07 -10.72 -3.26
N ARG A 65 5.07 -10.49 -4.13
CA ARG A 65 6.32 -9.81 -3.76
C ARG A 65 6.10 -8.35 -3.34
N LEU A 66 5.22 -7.63 -4.03
CA LEU A 66 4.86 -6.26 -3.64
C LEU A 66 4.17 -6.24 -2.27
N LYS A 67 3.24 -7.18 -2.02
CA LYS A 67 2.57 -7.32 -0.74
C LYS A 67 3.56 -7.60 0.39
N SER A 68 4.42 -8.62 0.24
CA SER A 68 5.38 -9.00 1.27
C SER A 68 6.40 -7.89 1.57
N THR A 69 6.77 -7.11 0.55
CA THR A 69 7.65 -5.95 0.73
C THR A 69 6.94 -4.84 1.51
N GLY A 70 5.68 -4.54 1.19
CA GLY A 70 4.83 -3.62 1.95
C GLY A 70 4.70 -4.03 3.42
N GLU A 71 4.41 -5.30 3.70
CA GLU A 71 4.31 -5.85 5.07
C GLU A 71 5.63 -5.71 5.85
N ARG A 72 6.78 -5.85 5.18
CA ARG A 72 8.09 -5.62 5.80
C ARG A 72 8.28 -4.14 6.19
N ILE A 73 7.88 -3.22 5.31
CA ILE A 73 7.95 -1.77 5.58
C ILE A 73 7.02 -1.41 6.75
N GLU A 74 5.80 -1.96 6.78
CA GLU A 74 4.85 -1.76 7.87
C GLU A 74 5.42 -2.18 9.23
N LYS A 75 6.03 -3.37 9.29
CA LYS A 75 6.67 -3.88 10.50
C LYS A 75 7.76 -2.92 11.00
N GLU A 76 8.54 -2.36 10.08
CA GLU A 76 9.59 -1.40 10.41
C GLU A 76 9.01 -0.07 10.90
N LEU A 77 7.93 0.44 10.28
CA LEU A 77 7.21 1.63 10.75
C LEU A 77 6.66 1.45 12.17
N ILE A 78 6.05 0.30 12.47
CA ILE A 78 5.54 -0.03 13.80
C ILE A 78 6.70 -0.07 14.81
N ARG A 79 7.83 -0.64 14.43
CA ARG A 79 9.04 -0.69 15.27
C ARG A 79 9.57 0.71 15.58
N GLN A 80 9.68 1.56 14.57
CA GLN A 80 10.14 2.95 14.71
C GLN A 80 9.22 3.75 15.64
N ARG A 81 7.90 3.70 15.42
CA ARG A 81 6.92 4.37 16.30
C ARG A 81 7.01 3.91 17.75
N ARG A 82 7.23 2.60 18.00
CA ARG A 82 7.43 2.07 19.36
C ARG A 82 8.68 2.64 20.02
N ILE A 83 9.77 2.78 19.27
CA ILE A 83 11.03 3.35 19.78
C ILE A 83 10.84 4.84 20.09
N GLU A 84 10.27 5.61 19.16
CA GLU A 84 9.98 7.04 19.35
C GLU A 84 9.10 7.30 20.58
N ASN A 85 8.08 6.48 20.78
CA ASN A 85 7.19 6.59 21.94
C ASN A 85 7.87 6.23 23.27
N LYS A 86 8.91 5.37 23.26
CA LYS A 86 9.71 5.10 24.46
C LYS A 86 10.61 6.30 24.79
N ILE A 87 11.24 6.90 23.80
CA ILE A 87 12.13 8.07 23.98
C ILE A 87 11.34 9.26 24.52
N LYS A 88 10.14 9.54 24.00
CA LYS A 88 9.29 10.66 24.45
C LYS A 88 8.74 10.52 25.88
N LYS A 89 8.82 9.33 26.49
CA LYS A 89 8.32 9.06 27.85
C LYS A 89 9.42 9.16 28.92
N ILE A 90 10.67 9.34 28.53
CA ILE A 90 11.83 9.57 29.39
C ILE A 90 12.08 11.07 29.44
#